data_AF-A0A6V7KWU5-F1
#
_entry.id   AF-A0A6V7KWU5-F1
#
_cell.length_a   1.000
_cell.length_b   1.000
_cell.length_c   1.000
_cell.angle_alpha   90.00
_cell.angle_beta   90.00
_cell.angle_gamma   90.00
#
_symmetry.space_group_name_H-M   'P 1'
#
loop_
_entity.id
_entity.type
_entity.pdbx_description
1 polymer ?
#
loop_
_entity_poly.entity_id
_entity_poly.type
_entity_poly.pdbx_seq_one_letter_code
_entity_poly.pdbx_strand_id
1 'polypeptide(L)' 'HPDCLPIVVNPQDRFFGRQGVRCLEFVRSGPAPREDCGFGPREQLSQVTSYLDASMVYSNNAAHSDSLRIFRN' A
#
# COMPACT_ATOMS: atom_id res chain seq x y z
N HIS A 1 -17.12 2.92 -3.66
CA HIS A 1 -16.68 2.89 -2.25
C HIS A 1 -15.67 4.02 -2.03
N PRO A 2 -15.63 4.71 -0.87
CA PRO A 2 -14.72 5.84 -0.61
C PRO A 2 -13.22 5.52 -0.72
N ASP A 3 -12.84 4.24 -0.54
CA ASP A 3 -11.46 3.79 -0.69
C ASP A 3 -11.06 3.48 -2.14
N CYS A 4 -12.03 3.36 -3.05
CA CYS A 4 -11.73 3.18 -4.47
C CYS A 4 -11.43 4.54 -5.12
N LEU A 5 -10.42 4.59 -5.97
CA LEU A 5 -10.16 5.72 -6.85
C LEU A 5 -9.84 5.18 -8.26
N PRO A 6 -10.85 4.62 -8.96
CA PRO A 6 -10.62 3.88 -10.19
C PRO A 6 -9.97 4.75 -11.26
N ILE A 7 -8.99 4.20 -11.97
CA ILE A 7 -8.37 4.87 -13.12
C ILE A 7 -9.30 4.68 -14.31
N VAL A 8 -9.95 5.75 -14.76
CA VAL A 8 -10.92 5.69 -15.86
C VAL A 8 -10.21 5.40 -17.18
N VAL A 9 -10.70 4.39 -17.91
CA VAL A 9 -10.19 4.05 -19.23
C VAL A 9 -11.01 4.77 -20.30
N ASN A 10 -10.32 5.47 -21.18
CA ASN A 10 -10.93 6.12 -22.33
C ASN A 10 -11.56 5.05 -23.27
N PRO A 11 -12.82 5.22 -23.76
CA PRO A 11 -13.42 4.27 -24.70
C PRO A 11 -12.60 4.02 -25.97
N GLN A 12 -11.86 5.03 -26.42
CA GLN A 12 -10.98 4.99 -27.58
C GLN A 12 -9.55 4.53 -27.23
N ASP A 13 -9.29 4.06 -26.00
CA ASP A 13 -8.01 3.47 -25.66
C ASP A 13 -7.68 2.29 -26.60
N ARG A 14 -6.45 2.28 -27.12
CA ARG A 14 -6.02 1.35 -28.17
C ARG A 14 -5.95 -0.10 -27.69
N PHE A 15 -5.67 -0.30 -26.41
CA PHE A 15 -5.62 -1.61 -25.79
C PHE A 15 -6.96 -1.84 -25.09
N PHE A 16 -7.12 -1.31 -23.88
CA PHE A 16 -8.22 -1.57 -22.94
C PHE A 16 -9.61 -1.24 -23.48
N GLY A 17 -9.72 -0.19 -24.29
CA GLY A 17 -11.01 0.24 -24.87
C GLY A 17 -11.64 -0.84 -25.75
N ARG A 18 -10.81 -1.55 -26.55
CA ARG A 18 -11.26 -2.66 -27.42
C ARG A 18 -11.70 -3.90 -26.64
N GLN A 19 -11.19 -4.09 -25.42
CA GLN A 19 -11.63 -5.19 -24.53
C GLN A 19 -12.83 -4.80 -23.67
N GLY A 20 -13.42 -3.61 -23.87
CA GLY A 20 -14.54 -3.14 -23.06
C GLY A 20 -14.15 -2.79 -21.62
N VAL A 21 -12.86 -2.69 -21.30
CA VAL A 21 -12.39 -2.28 -19.98
C VAL A 21 -12.65 -0.78 -19.83
N ARG A 22 -13.40 -0.40 -18.78
CA ARG A 22 -13.83 0.99 -18.54
C ARG A 22 -13.11 1.66 -17.37
N CYS A 23 -12.50 0.86 -16.51
CA CYS A 23 -11.65 1.35 -15.43
C CYS A 23 -10.63 0.27 -15.04
N LEU A 24 -9.53 0.71 -14.44
CA LEU A 24 -8.56 -0.15 -13.78
C LEU A 24 -8.75 -0.05 -12.26
N GLU A 25 -8.58 -1.17 -11.58
CA GLU A 25 -8.66 -1.25 -10.13
C GLU A 25 -7.58 -0.37 -9.50
N PHE A 26 -7.99 0.50 -8.58
CA PHE A 26 -7.08 1.26 -7.76
C PHE A 26 -7.75 1.56 -6.42
N VAL A 27 -7.01 1.27 -5.35
CA VAL A 27 -7.40 1.51 -3.97
C VAL A 27 -6.50 2.59 -3.39
N ARG A 28 -7.09 3.57 -2.72
CA ARG A 28 -6.35 4.64 -2.05
C ARG A 28 -5.55 4.06 -0.89
N SER A 29 -4.31 4.52 -0.71
CA SER A 29 -3.55 4.24 0.52
C SER A 29 -4.36 4.65 1.75
N GLY A 30 -4.35 3.82 2.79
CA GLY A 30 -5.05 4.11 4.04
C GLY A 30 -4.60 5.43 4.68
N PRO A 31 -5.51 6.16 5.35
CA PRO A 31 -5.13 7.38 6.07
C PRO A 31 -4.27 7.03 7.29
N ALA A 32 -3.21 7.79 7.53
CA ALA A 32 -2.46 7.71 8.78
C ALA A 32 -3.20 8.47 9.90
N PRO A 33 -3.34 7.88 11.09
CA PRO A 33 -3.77 8.64 12.27
C PRO A 33 -2.71 9.71 12.59
N ARG A 34 -3.15 10.89 13.00
CA ARG A 34 -2.24 11.90 13.57
C ARG A 34 -1.82 11.47 14.98
N GLU A 35 -0.63 11.88 15.41
CA GLU A 35 -0.11 11.61 16.76
C GLU A 35 -1.06 12.08 17.87
N ASP A 36 -1.78 13.17 17.65
CA ASP A 36 -2.78 13.74 18.56
C ASP A 36 -4.20 13.20 18.35
N CYS A 37 -4.37 12.22 17.45
CA CYS A 37 -5.68 11.73 17.00
C CYS A 37 -6.63 12.83 16.49
N GLY A 38 -6.11 14.02 16.16
CA GLY A 38 -6.88 15.16 15.72
C GLY A 38 -7.27 15.10 14.23
N PHE A 39 -8.18 15.99 13.83
CA PHE A 39 -8.50 16.20 12.41
C PHE A 39 -7.39 17.00 11.71
N GLY A 40 -7.17 16.73 10.44
CA GLY A 40 -6.21 17.48 9.63
C GLY A 40 -6.15 16.98 8.18
N PRO A 41 -5.17 17.46 7.39
CA PRO A 41 -4.88 16.92 6.07
C PRO A 41 -4.65 15.41 6.13
N ARG A 42 -5.02 14.71 5.05
CA ARG A 42 -4.80 13.27 4.94
C ARG A 42 -3.32 13.00 4.67
N GLU A 43 -2.71 12.22 5.56
CA GLU A 43 -1.36 11.65 5.40
C GLU A 43 -1.44 10.13 5.20
N GLN A 44 -0.32 9.49 4.87
CA GLN A 44 -0.19 8.05 4.63
C GLN A 44 0.86 7.45 5.56
N LEU A 45 0.66 6.18 5.91
CA LEU A 45 1.55 5.45 6.82
C LEU A 45 2.64 4.70 6.04
N SER A 46 3.90 4.82 6.49
CA SER A 46 4.96 3.89 6.08
C SER A 46 4.82 2.59 6.87
N GLN A 47 4.70 1.47 6.16
CA GLN A 47 4.68 0.13 6.77
C GLN A 47 6.09 -0.48 6.89
N VAL A 48 7.14 0.28 6.58
CA VAL A 48 8.54 -0.16 6.63
C VAL A 48 9.40 0.84 7.41
N THR A 49 10.58 0.42 7.86
CA THR A 49 11.56 1.34 8.45
C THR A 49 12.10 2.30 7.40
N SER A 50 12.47 3.51 7.83
CA SER A 50 13.02 4.55 6.95
C SER A 50 14.52 4.37 6.64
N TYR A 51 15.17 3.39 7.27
CA TYR A 51 16.62 3.23 7.22
C TYR A 51 17.05 2.20 6.18
N LEU A 52 18.31 2.27 5.74
CA LEU A 52 18.95 1.23 4.94
C LEU A 52 19.45 0.09 5.85
N ASP A 53 18.52 -0.59 6.50
CA ASP A 53 18.76 -1.58 7.56
C ASP A 53 18.49 -3.03 7.13
N ALA A 54 18.27 -3.25 5.84
CA ALA A 54 17.85 -4.53 5.27
C ALA A 54 16.52 -5.08 5.83
N SER A 55 15.58 -4.22 6.27
CA SER A 55 14.24 -4.62 6.73
C SER A 55 13.42 -5.39 5.68
N MET A 56 13.73 -5.28 4.38
CA MET A 56 13.14 -6.14 3.35
C MET A 56 13.56 -7.62 3.49
N VAL A 57 14.69 -7.90 4.13
CA VAL A 57 15.19 -9.25 4.44
C VAL A 57 14.83 -9.66 5.87
N TYR A 58 15.01 -8.75 6.83
CA TYR A 58 14.88 -9.06 8.25
C TYR A 58 13.55 -8.67 8.88
N SER A 59 12.62 -8.10 8.11
CA SER A 59 11.35 -7.53 8.57
C SER A 59 11.53 -6.29 9.47
N ASN A 60 10.50 -5.45 9.52
CA ASN A 60 10.33 -4.33 10.43
C ASN A 60 9.35 -4.63 11.59
N ASN A 61 8.91 -5.88 11.70
CA ASN A 61 8.00 -6.38 12.73
C ASN A 61 8.64 -7.58 13.42
N ALA A 62 8.76 -7.52 14.76
CA ALA A 62 9.46 -8.53 15.56
C ALA A 62 8.92 -9.95 15.37
N ALA A 63 7.60 -10.15 15.40
CA ALA A 63 7.00 -11.48 15.23
C ALA A 63 7.28 -12.05 13.83
N HIS A 64 7.22 -11.20 12.80
CA HIS A 64 7.58 -11.62 11.44
C HIS A 64 9.08 -11.87 11.32
N SER A 65 9.94 -11.05 11.93
CA SER A 65 11.38 -11.26 11.99
C SER A 65 11.74 -12.61 12.62
N ASP A 66 11.06 -13.00 13.71
CA ASP A 66 11.25 -14.30 14.34
C ASP A 66 10.81 -15.45 13.42
N SER A 67 9.68 -15.30 12.73
CA SER A 67 9.19 -16.33 11.80
C SER A 67 10.12 -16.56 10.60
N LEU A 68 10.94 -15.57 10.23
CA LEU A 68 11.91 -15.66 9.13
C LEU A 68 13.18 -16.40 9.54
N ARG A 69 13.43 -16.61 10.84
CA ARG A 69 14.68 -17.18 11.36
C ARG A 69 14.51 -18.66 11.67
N ILE A 70 15.53 -19.43 11.33
CA ILE A 70 15.68 -20.80 11.85
C ILE A 70 16.33 -20.71 13.22
N PHE A 71 15.59 -21.11 14.25
CA PHE A 71 16.13 -21.31 15.59
C PHE A 71 16.57 -22.77 15.74
N ARG A 72 17.85 -23.00 16.00
CA ARG A 72 18.41 -24.31 16.34
C ARG A 72 19.11 -24.21 17.69
N ASN A 73 18.98 -25.27 18.48
CA ASN A 73 19.69 -25.44 19.75
C ASN A 73 21.17 -25.72 19.53
#